data_AF-A0A3N7DM74-F1
#
_entry.id   AF-A0A3N7DM74-F1
#
_cell.length_a   1.000
_cell.length_b   1.000
_cell.length_c   1.000
_cell.angle_alpha   90.00
_cell.angle_beta   90.00
_cell.angle_gamma   90.00
#
_symmetry.space_group_name_H-M   'P 1'
#
loop_
_entity.id
_entity.type
_entity.pdbx_description
1 polymer ?
#
loop_
_entity_poly.entity_id
_entity_poly.type
_entity_poly.pdbx_seq_one_letter_code
_entity_poly.pdbx_strand_id
1 'polypeptide(L)'
;MSKEQTKDLLIFLKPFGEDITTLVMWLRNFVWELYPQTNELIYDNYNAVAFGWSPTDKVGHTFCSIAVGRTSKNIHFGFYWGSELTDTNNILLGKGNQYRYILVADKNSFPLAYIQNLMKEAYLNAEAKVKDKKQIQHGLTIVKSISDKKREKNIKTPKQN
;
A
#
# COMPACT_ATOMS: atom_id res chain seq x y z
N MET A 1 11.41 15.16 -0.47
CA MET A 1 10.57 15.15 0.74
C MET A 1 10.36 13.70 1.15
N SER A 2 11.37 13.12 1.80
CA SER A 2 11.67 11.68 1.83
C SER A 2 10.97 10.89 2.96
N LYS A 3 11.36 9.61 3.09
CA LYS A 3 11.07 8.61 4.14
C LYS A 3 10.79 9.18 5.55
N GLU A 4 11.42 10.30 5.94
CA GLU A 4 11.22 10.94 7.26
C GLU A 4 9.82 11.53 7.48
N GLN A 5 9.06 11.83 6.42
CA GLN A 5 7.70 12.37 6.55
C GLN A 5 6.71 11.24 6.84
N THR A 6 6.33 11.10 8.11
CA THR A 6 5.42 10.03 8.60
C THR A 6 4.25 10.55 9.43
N LYS A 7 4.21 11.84 9.76
CA LYS A 7 3.25 12.42 10.72
C LYS A 7 1.80 12.12 10.35
N ASP A 8 1.39 12.45 9.12
CA ASP A 8 0.01 12.24 8.67
C ASP A 8 -0.35 10.75 8.61
N LEU A 9 0.58 9.93 8.10
CA LEU A 9 0.36 8.48 8.03
C LEU A 9 0.16 7.87 9.43
N LEU A 10 0.97 8.27 10.42
CA LEU A 10 0.81 7.83 11.80
C LEU A 10 -0.53 8.27 12.41
N ILE A 11 -1.00 9.48 12.09
CA ILE A 11 -2.34 9.95 12.49
C ILE A 11 -3.42 9.04 11.90
N PHE A 12 -3.31 8.70 10.60
CA PHE A 12 -4.28 7.84 9.93
C PHE A 12 -4.24 6.39 10.43
N LEU A 13 -3.07 5.89 10.84
CA LEU A 13 -2.88 4.54 11.37
C LEU A 13 -3.23 4.41 12.85
N LYS A 14 -3.29 5.51 13.61
CA LYS A 14 -3.62 5.51 15.05
C LYS A 14 -4.86 4.66 15.42
N PRO A 15 -5.98 4.67 14.68
CA PRO A 15 -7.17 3.88 15.02
C PRO A 15 -6.99 2.35 14.89
N PHE A 16 -5.96 1.87 14.20
CA PHE A 16 -5.77 0.46 13.93
C PHE A 16 -5.09 -0.28 15.10
N GLY A 17 -4.30 0.44 15.91
CA GLY A 17 -3.52 -0.09 17.03
C GLY A 17 -2.02 -0.17 16.71
N GLU A 18 -1.23 -0.38 17.75
CA GLU A 18 0.24 -0.34 17.69
C GLU A 18 0.82 -1.50 16.85
N ASP A 19 0.32 -2.72 17.01
CA ASP A 19 0.82 -3.89 16.28
C ASP A 19 0.70 -3.72 14.75
N ILE A 20 -0.46 -3.26 14.29
CA ILE A 20 -0.71 -2.99 12.88
C ILE A 20 0.16 -1.83 12.41
N THR A 21 0.26 -0.76 13.20
CA THR A 21 1.10 0.40 12.85
C THR A 21 2.55 -0.04 12.70
N THR A 22 3.08 -0.84 13.62
CA THR A 22 4.46 -1.35 13.59
C THR A 22 4.71 -2.19 12.34
N LEU A 23 3.82 -3.14 12.01
CA LEU A 23 3.97 -3.99 10.83
C LEU A 23 3.88 -3.19 9.53
N VAL A 24 2.94 -2.24 9.45
CA VAL A 24 2.77 -1.35 8.29
C VAL A 24 3.97 -0.44 8.10
N MET A 25 4.53 0.11 9.18
CA MET A 25 5.73 0.94 9.12
C MET A 25 6.98 0.14 8.74
N TRP A 26 7.06 -1.13 9.14
CA TRP A 26 8.11 -2.04 8.67
C TRP A 26 8.01 -2.30 7.17
N LEU A 27 6.82 -2.62 6.66
CA LEU A 27 6.58 -2.78 5.22
C LEU A 27 6.88 -1.48 4.43
N ARG A 28 6.49 -0.33 4.99
CA ARG A 28 6.82 0.99 4.41
C ARG A 28 8.33 1.18 4.28
N ASN A 29 9.09 0.88 5.32
CA ASN A 29 10.55 1.00 5.30
C ASN A 29 11.17 0.06 4.26
N PHE A 30 10.67 -1.16 4.15
CA PHE A 30 11.10 -2.13 3.15
C PHE A 30 10.98 -1.58 1.72
N VAL A 31 9.86 -0.94 1.36
CA VAL A 31 9.71 -0.36 0.01
C VAL A 31 10.61 0.85 -0.19
N TRP A 32 10.71 1.75 0.80
CA TRP A 32 11.59 2.93 0.72
C TRP A 32 13.07 2.58 0.59
N GLU A 33 13.53 1.48 1.19
CA GLU A 33 14.91 1.00 1.07
C GLU A 33 15.24 0.51 -0.34
N LEU A 34 14.25 -0.03 -1.05
CA LEU A 34 14.42 -0.57 -2.39
C LEU A 34 14.19 0.49 -3.48
N TYR A 35 13.25 1.42 -3.26
CA TYR A 35 12.84 2.42 -4.25
C TYR A 35 12.83 3.85 -3.68
N PRO A 36 13.98 4.37 -3.19
CA PRO A 36 14.05 5.69 -2.53
C PRO A 36 13.71 6.87 -3.45
N GLN A 37 13.74 6.65 -4.77
CA GLN A 37 13.46 7.69 -5.76
C GLN A 37 11.97 7.78 -6.15
N THR A 38 11.11 6.96 -5.57
CA THR A 38 9.67 6.95 -5.87
C THR A 38 8.89 7.83 -4.88
N ASN A 39 7.64 8.11 -5.19
CA ASN A 39 6.76 8.93 -4.37
C ASN A 39 5.74 8.05 -3.66
N GLU A 40 5.58 8.26 -2.36
CA GLU A 40 4.52 7.65 -1.57
C GLU A 40 3.25 8.52 -1.66
N LEU A 41 2.16 7.93 -2.15
CA LEU A 41 0.87 8.58 -2.31
C LEU A 41 -0.09 8.02 -1.26
N ILE A 42 -0.55 8.86 -0.33
CA ILE A 42 -1.37 8.46 0.82
C ILE A 42 -2.84 8.84 0.59
N TYR A 43 -3.72 7.89 0.90
CA TYR A 43 -5.17 8.00 0.79
C TYR A 43 -5.85 7.50 2.07
N ASP A 44 -6.42 8.41 2.83
CA ASP A 44 -7.17 8.11 4.05
C ASP A 44 -8.66 7.91 3.71
N ASN A 45 -8.96 6.80 3.03
CA ASN A 45 -10.26 6.53 2.43
C ASN A 45 -11.32 6.06 3.45
N TYR A 46 -12.59 6.05 3.01
CA TYR A 46 -13.72 5.57 3.80
C TYR A 46 -13.51 4.14 4.34
N ASN A 47 -13.11 3.18 3.49
CA ASN A 47 -13.01 1.76 3.88
C ASN A 47 -11.63 1.34 4.43
N ALA A 48 -10.57 2.08 4.09
CA ALA A 48 -9.20 1.69 4.38
C ALA A 48 -8.27 2.90 4.39
N VAL A 49 -7.16 2.81 5.11
CA VAL A 49 -6.00 3.66 4.86
C VAL A 49 -5.15 2.94 3.83
N ALA A 50 -4.91 3.58 2.68
CA ALA A 50 -4.12 3.01 1.60
C ALA A 50 -3.02 3.98 1.19
N PHE A 51 -1.85 3.46 0.90
CA PHE A 51 -0.76 4.25 0.36
C PHE A 51 0.11 3.40 -0.56
N GLY A 52 0.74 4.01 -1.53
CA GLY A 52 1.53 3.27 -2.51
C GLY A 52 2.59 4.10 -3.18
N TRP A 53 3.53 3.42 -3.83
CA TRP A 53 4.70 4.03 -4.43
C TRP A 53 4.56 4.14 -5.93
N SER A 54 4.88 5.32 -6.44
CA SER A 54 4.72 5.68 -7.85
C SER A 54 5.91 6.50 -8.33
N PRO A 55 6.42 6.29 -9.56
CA PRO A 55 7.45 7.15 -10.15
C PRO A 55 6.95 8.58 -10.42
N THR A 56 5.62 8.82 -10.40
CA THR A 56 5.01 10.15 -10.51
C THR A 56 4.02 10.38 -9.37
N ASP A 57 3.27 11.48 -9.39
CA ASP A 57 2.19 11.74 -8.42
C ASP A 57 0.83 11.10 -8.79
N LYS A 58 0.81 10.23 -9.80
CA LYS A 58 -0.40 9.61 -10.35
C LYS A 58 -0.58 8.20 -9.80
N VAL A 59 -1.81 7.93 -9.36
CA VAL A 59 -2.21 6.61 -8.85
C VAL A 59 -2.03 5.51 -9.90
N GLY A 60 -2.27 5.81 -11.18
CA GLY A 60 -2.17 4.84 -12.28
C GLY A 60 -0.75 4.31 -12.54
N HIS A 61 0.27 5.02 -12.04
CA HIS A 61 1.67 4.62 -12.11
C HIS A 61 2.16 3.97 -10.80
N THR A 62 1.29 3.76 -9.82
CA THR A 62 1.65 3.05 -8.59
C THR A 62 2.10 1.64 -8.95
N PHE A 63 3.25 1.17 -8.46
CA PHE A 63 3.69 -0.20 -8.71
C PHE A 63 3.34 -1.13 -7.56
N CYS A 64 3.46 -0.65 -6.32
CA CYS A 64 3.04 -1.38 -5.13
C CYS A 64 2.30 -0.48 -4.13
N SER A 65 1.51 -1.09 -3.25
CA SER A 65 0.71 -0.38 -2.26
C SER A 65 0.53 -1.19 -0.98
N ILE A 66 0.33 -0.50 0.14
CA ILE A 66 -0.14 -1.08 1.39
C ILE A 66 -1.54 -0.53 1.67
N ALA A 67 -2.47 -1.41 2.01
CA ALA A 67 -3.81 -1.01 2.44
C ALA A 67 -4.22 -1.73 3.73
N VAL A 68 -4.75 -0.97 4.69
CA VAL A 68 -5.25 -1.48 5.96
C VAL A 68 -6.75 -1.29 6.04
N GLY A 69 -7.51 -2.38 6.03
CA GLY A 69 -8.98 -2.33 6.08
C GLY A 69 -9.48 -1.88 7.44
N ARG A 70 -10.36 -0.86 7.51
CA ARG A 70 -10.85 -0.32 8.80
C ARG A 70 -11.65 -1.31 9.64
N THR A 71 -12.44 -2.16 8.98
CA THR A 71 -13.29 -3.14 9.67
C THR A 71 -12.57 -4.47 9.87
N SER A 72 -11.93 -5.01 8.82
CA SER A 72 -11.25 -6.31 8.88
C SER A 72 -9.92 -6.24 9.63
N LYS A 73 -9.27 -5.07 9.64
CA LYS A 73 -7.89 -4.87 10.08
C LYS A 73 -6.85 -5.67 9.30
N ASN A 74 -7.24 -6.25 8.16
CA ASN A 74 -6.32 -6.94 7.27
C ASN A 74 -5.35 -5.95 6.63
N ILE A 75 -4.07 -6.34 6.56
CA ILE A 75 -3.02 -5.60 5.86
C ILE A 75 -2.80 -6.28 4.50
N HIS A 76 -2.99 -5.52 3.45
CA HIS A 76 -2.79 -5.94 2.08
C HIS A 76 -1.47 -5.34 1.59
N PHE A 77 -0.55 -6.17 1.11
CA PHE A 77 0.56 -5.72 0.28
C PHE A 77 0.22 -6.01 -1.18
N GLY A 78 0.03 -4.96 -1.96
CA GLY A 78 -0.59 -5.02 -3.27
C GLY A 78 0.28 -4.54 -4.40
N PHE A 79 -0.08 -4.94 -5.60
CA PHE A 79 0.52 -4.56 -6.86
C PHE A 79 -0.59 -4.01 -7.77
N TYR A 80 -0.41 -2.77 -8.21
CA TYR A 80 -1.46 -2.08 -8.96
C TYR A 80 -1.77 -2.80 -10.28
N TRP A 81 -0.73 -3.17 -11.03
CA TRP A 81 -0.83 -4.03 -12.22
C TRP A 81 -0.37 -5.46 -11.91
N GLY A 82 -0.80 -5.99 -10.76
CA GLY A 82 -0.40 -7.31 -10.28
C GLY A 82 -0.80 -8.47 -11.20
N SER A 83 -1.83 -8.30 -12.04
CA SER A 83 -2.22 -9.30 -13.06
C SER A 83 -1.21 -9.44 -14.20
N GLU A 84 -0.30 -8.48 -14.37
CA GLU A 84 0.76 -8.50 -15.38
C GLU A 84 2.07 -9.10 -14.81
N LEU A 85 2.09 -9.55 -13.55
CA LEU A 85 3.29 -10.09 -12.89
C LEU A 85 3.40 -11.61 -13.02
N THR A 86 4.63 -12.08 -13.04
CA THR A 86 4.96 -13.51 -13.09
C THR A 86 4.92 -14.10 -11.67
N ASP A 87 3.72 -14.34 -11.16
CA ASP A 87 3.50 -14.96 -9.83
C ASP A 87 3.69 -16.49 -9.85
N THR A 88 4.92 -16.96 -10.00
CA THR A 88 5.25 -18.40 -10.10
C THR A 88 4.79 -19.22 -8.90
N ASN A 89 4.76 -18.63 -7.71
CA ASN A 89 4.33 -19.29 -6.47
C ASN A 89 2.82 -19.20 -6.22
N ASN A 90 2.07 -18.49 -7.08
CA ASN A 90 0.61 -18.30 -6.99
C ASN A 90 0.14 -17.83 -5.60
N ILE A 91 0.90 -16.94 -4.95
CA ILE A 91 0.57 -16.43 -3.61
C ILE A 91 -0.27 -15.15 -3.66
N LEU A 92 -0.37 -14.53 -4.83
CA LEU A 92 -1.13 -13.30 -5.00
C LEU A 92 -2.63 -13.59 -5.12
N LEU A 93 -3.39 -12.94 -4.26
CA LEU A 93 -4.84 -12.93 -4.23
C LEU A 93 -5.40 -11.83 -5.13
N GLY A 94 -6.69 -11.99 -5.47
CA GLY A 94 -7.44 -11.06 -6.32
C GLY A 94 -7.74 -11.68 -7.68
N LYS A 95 -8.99 -11.52 -8.12
CA LYS A 95 -9.49 -12.06 -9.40
C LYS A 95 -9.84 -10.97 -10.41
N GLY A 96 -9.61 -9.70 -10.07
CA GLY A 96 -9.86 -8.59 -10.98
C GLY A 96 -8.90 -8.59 -12.17
N ASN A 97 -9.11 -7.69 -13.13
CA ASN A 97 -8.26 -7.65 -14.34
C ASN A 97 -6.90 -6.97 -14.12
N GLN A 98 -6.69 -6.35 -12.96
CA GLN A 98 -5.56 -5.44 -12.73
C GLN A 98 -4.88 -5.69 -11.37
N TYR A 99 -5.58 -5.42 -10.27
CA TYR A 99 -4.97 -5.45 -8.94
C TYR A 99 -4.77 -6.88 -8.41
N ARG A 100 -3.61 -7.13 -7.81
CA ARG A 100 -3.32 -8.34 -7.01
C ARG A 100 -2.69 -7.95 -5.68
N TYR A 101 -2.81 -8.81 -4.67
CA TYR A 101 -2.25 -8.54 -3.35
C TYR A 101 -1.99 -9.81 -2.54
N ILE A 102 -1.15 -9.72 -1.53
CA ILE A 102 -1.01 -10.73 -0.48
C ILE A 102 -1.50 -10.16 0.85
N LEU A 103 -2.05 -11.03 1.71
CA LEU A 103 -2.34 -10.68 3.10
C LEU A 103 -1.07 -10.82 3.94
N VAL A 104 -0.72 -9.77 4.68
CA VAL A 104 0.44 -9.78 5.57
C VAL A 104 -0.05 -9.92 7.01
N ALA A 105 0.20 -11.08 7.61
CA ALA A 105 -0.16 -11.35 9.01
C ALA A 105 0.94 -10.86 9.96
N ASP A 106 2.20 -11.11 9.61
CA ASP A 106 3.36 -10.78 10.42
C ASP A 106 4.62 -10.62 9.56
N LYS A 107 5.69 -10.13 10.17
CA LYS A 107 6.97 -9.89 9.51
C LYS A 107 7.71 -11.17 9.10
N ASN A 108 7.60 -12.25 9.88
CA ASN A 108 8.39 -13.47 9.70
C ASN A 108 7.82 -14.34 8.58
N SER A 109 6.50 -14.30 8.39
CA SER A 109 5.81 -15.00 7.29
C SER A 109 5.85 -14.25 5.97
N PHE A 110 6.28 -12.99 5.95
CA PHE A 110 6.35 -12.19 4.72
C PHE A 110 7.47 -12.71 3.80
N PRO A 111 7.17 -13.18 2.57
CA PRO A 111 8.16 -13.83 1.70
C PRO A 111 9.04 -12.79 0.98
N LEU A 112 9.95 -12.18 1.73
CA LEU A 112 10.77 -11.02 1.32
C LEU A 112 11.43 -11.18 -0.06
N ALA A 113 12.21 -12.25 -0.25
CA ALA A 113 12.96 -12.44 -1.50
C ALA A 113 12.03 -12.58 -2.71
N TYR A 114 10.89 -13.25 -2.54
CA TYR A 114 9.92 -13.42 -3.60
C TYR A 114 9.20 -12.11 -3.93
N ILE A 115 8.77 -11.36 -2.90
CA ILE A 115 8.15 -10.05 -3.08
C ILE A 115 9.12 -9.05 -3.70
N GLN A 116 10.42 -9.09 -3.37
CA GLN A 116 11.43 -8.25 -4.01
C GLN A 116 11.49 -8.47 -5.53
N ASN A 117 11.41 -9.73 -5.99
CA ASN A 117 11.37 -10.05 -7.41
C ASN A 117 10.12 -9.48 -8.08
N LEU A 118 8.94 -9.68 -7.47
CA LEU A 118 7.68 -9.12 -7.97
C LEU A 118 7.69 -7.59 -7.99
N MET A 119 8.28 -6.94 -6.98
CA MET A 119 8.40 -5.48 -6.94
C MET A 119 9.28 -4.96 -8.08
N LYS A 120 10.36 -5.65 -8.42
CA LYS A 120 11.22 -5.26 -9.55
C LYS A 120 10.44 -5.25 -10.86
N GLU A 121 9.69 -6.32 -11.11
CA GLU A 121 8.86 -6.45 -12.31
C GLU A 121 7.73 -5.40 -12.32
N ALA A 122 7.07 -5.18 -11.18
CA ALA A 122 6.04 -4.15 -11.03
C ALA A 122 6.57 -2.73 -11.26
N TYR A 123 7.77 -2.42 -10.75
CA TYR A 123 8.40 -1.12 -10.93
C TYR A 123 8.71 -0.86 -12.41
N LEU A 124 9.31 -1.83 -13.11
CA LEU A 124 9.57 -1.75 -14.55
C LEU A 124 8.28 -1.54 -15.35
N ASN A 125 7.21 -2.26 -14.99
CA ASN A 125 5.89 -2.09 -15.61
C ASN A 125 5.33 -0.68 -15.38
N ALA A 126 5.49 -0.12 -14.17
CA ALA A 126 5.05 1.24 -13.87
C ALA A 126 5.85 2.29 -14.66
N GLU A 127 7.18 2.18 -14.71
CA GLU A 127 8.03 3.08 -15.50
C GLU A 127 7.67 3.05 -16.99
N ALA A 128 7.44 1.86 -17.56
CA ALA A 128 7.03 1.71 -18.96
C ALA A 128 5.68 2.39 -19.27
N LYS A 129 4.79 2.54 -18.28
CA LYS A 129 3.51 3.24 -18.44
C LYS A 129 3.65 4.77 -18.32
N VAL A 130 4.77 5.30 -17.82
CA VAL A 130 5.04 6.74 -17.77
C VAL A 130 5.41 7.26 -19.17
N LYS A 131 4.43 7.82 -19.89
CA LYS A 131 4.63 8.36 -21.24
C LYS A 131 5.45 9.66 -21.26
N ASP A 132 5.25 10.51 -20.26
CA ASP A 132 5.92 11.81 -20.16
C ASP A 132 6.85 11.84 -18.96
N LYS A 133 8.16 11.81 -19.23
CA LYS A 133 9.20 11.80 -18.19
C LYS A 133 9.23 13.09 -17.36
N LYS A 134 8.63 14.19 -17.84
CA LYS A 134 8.52 15.44 -17.05
C LYS A 134 7.62 15.29 -15.83
N GLN A 135 6.80 14.24 -15.78
CA GLN A 135 5.93 13.93 -14.64
C GLN A 135 6.66 13.23 -13.50
N ILE A 136 7.89 12.77 -13.73
CA ILE A 136 8.68 12.06 -12.72
C ILE A 136 9.00 13.03 -11.58
N GLN A 137 8.73 12.56 -10.37
CA GLN A 137 9.04 13.26 -9.13
C GLN A 137 9.81 12.28 -8.23
N HIS A 138 10.64 12.80 -7.35
CA HIS A 138 11.58 11.97 -6.61
C HIS A 138 11.43 12.10 -5.10
N GLY A 139 11.20 10.96 -4.46
CA GLY A 139 11.29 10.81 -3.01
C GLY A 139 10.37 11.78 -2.28
N LEU A 140 9.10 11.84 -2.68
CA LEU A 140 8.06 12.65 -2.04
C LEU A 140 7.08 11.77 -1.24
N THR A 141 6.57 12.28 -0.11
CA THR A 141 5.40 11.73 0.58
C THR A 141 4.24 12.71 0.41
N ILE A 142 3.13 12.27 -0.19
CA ILE A 142 2.04 13.15 -0.64
C ILE A 142 0.70 12.59 -0.16
N VAL A 143 -0.02 13.36 0.67
CA VAL A 143 -1.42 13.06 0.99
C VAL A 143 -2.29 13.51 -0.18
N LYS A 144 -2.91 12.55 -0.88
CA LYS A 144 -3.71 12.82 -2.07
C LYS A 144 -5.19 13.02 -1.74
N SER A 145 -5.70 12.35 -0.71
CA SER A 145 -7.11 12.47 -0.31
C SER A 145 -7.33 12.02 1.12
N ILE A 146 -8.27 12.68 1.79
CA ILE A 146 -8.79 12.33 3.10
C ILE A 146 -10.31 12.30 2.99
N SER A 147 -10.95 11.19 3.35
CA SER A 147 -12.41 11.10 3.37
C SER A 147 -12.99 11.77 4.61
N ASP A 148 -14.01 12.62 4.44
CA ASP A 148 -14.72 13.29 5.53
C ASP A 148 -15.40 12.31 6.50
N LYS A 149 -15.84 11.17 5.97
CA LYS A 149 -16.43 10.07 6.73
C LYS A 149 -15.56 8.82 6.58
N LYS A 150 -15.48 8.04 7.65
CA LYS A 150 -14.69 6.81 7.72
C LYS A 150 -15.57 5.67 8.22
N ARG A 151 -15.38 4.48 7.68
CA ARG A 151 -16.14 3.31 8.08
C ARG A 151 -15.69 2.86 9.47
N GLU A 152 -16.63 2.88 10.39
CA GLU A 152 -16.46 2.35 11.73
C GLU A 152 -17.00 0.91 11.81
N LYS A 153 -16.52 0.14 12.78
CA LYS A 153 -17.08 -1.18 13.05
C LYS A 153 -18.43 -0.97 13.75
N ASN A 154 -19.54 -1.32 13.08
CA ASN A 154 -20.84 -1.38 13.72
C ASN A 154 -20.79 -2.42 14.86
N ILE A 155 -20.62 -1.98 16.10
CA ILE A 155 -20.85 -2.82 17.27
C ILE A 155 -22.37 -2.96 17.38
N LYS A 156 -22.92 -4.07 16.88
CA LYS A 156 -24.31 -4.41 17.20
C LYS A 156 -24.35 -4.69 18.70
N THR A 157 -24.96 -3.80 19.47
CA THR A 157 -25.27 -4.04 20.88
C THR A 157 -26.07 -5.35 20.96
N PRO A 158 -25.68 -6.33 21.79
CA PRO A 158 -26.51 -7.50 21.99
C PRO A 158 -27.87 -7.03 22.50
N LYS A 159 -28.95 -7.45 21.84
CA LYS A 159 -30.29 -7.30 22.43
C LYS A 159 -30.29 -8.12 23.71
N GLN A 160 -30.42 -7.44 24.85
CA GLN A 160 -30.80 -8.08 26.10
C GLN A 160 -32.21 -8.65 25.87
N ASN A 161 -32.31 -9.98 25.83
CA ASN A 161 -33.57 -10.69 26.00
C ASN A 161 -33.74 -10.99 27.48
#